data_AF-A0A8H5PUZ2-F1
#
_entry.id   AF-A0A8H5PUZ2-F1
#
_cell.length_a   1.000
_cell.length_b   1.000
_cell.length_c   1.000
_cell.angle_alpha   90.00
_cell.angle_beta   90.00
_cell.angle_gamma   90.00
#
_symmetry.space_group_name_H-M   'P 1'
#
loop_
_entity.id
_entity.type
_entity.pdbx_description
1 polymer ?
#
loop_
_entity_poly.entity_id
_entity_poly.type
_entity_poly.pdbx_seq_one_letter_code
_entity_poly.pdbx_strand_id
1 'polypeptide(L)'
;MSQSKVDDSDLVNDALSNEEELFIPKFGNAVQTKKKHGTLHCLLYLCILFIIALVCLSTYLALSLKESNRSNATFEDQVYSPVEKLVKYKNLVFTTGFGSERTPYQGPPTPERDALWDDLYLKFGVSRIPRDSAAKLINKTIPIPGEPGQYVIELNVFHQLHCLNMIRKRLYIEDGKYDPNHKLTGIEHLEHCYDALRQSLMCSADITPLPWVWSDKAQEAKEVARVTHTCRDFDILRDWAREHAVHHFDKKTHAHDNLDDH
;
A
#
# COMPACT_ATOMS: atom_id res chain seq x y z
N MET A 1 59.35 -83.88 77.52
CA MET A 1 58.93 -84.05 76.10
C MET A 1 60.15 -83.70 75.23
N SER A 2 61.18 -84.55 75.06
CA SER A 2 61.23 -85.89 74.42
C SER A 2 60.51 -85.88 73.06
N GLN A 3 61.17 -85.60 71.93
CA GLN A 3 61.94 -86.53 71.04
C GLN A 3 61.10 -87.76 70.63
N SER A 4 60.93 -88.17 69.36
CA SER A 4 61.80 -88.28 68.17
C SER A 4 60.92 -88.39 66.90
N LYS A 5 61.19 -87.79 65.71
CA LYS A 5 62.27 -87.96 64.71
C LYS A 5 62.07 -89.16 63.74
N VAL A 6 62.20 -88.86 62.42
CA VAL A 6 62.61 -89.74 61.29
C VAL A 6 61.45 -90.55 60.64
N ASP A 7 61.28 -90.74 59.32
CA ASP A 7 62.15 -90.53 58.13
C ASP A 7 61.36 -90.27 56.84
N ASP A 8 62.11 -89.73 55.88
CA ASP A 8 61.88 -89.54 54.45
C ASP A 8 62.31 -90.81 53.68
N SER A 9 61.78 -91.03 52.46
CA SER A 9 62.24 -91.98 51.41
C SER A 9 61.01 -92.44 50.59
N ASP A 10 61.04 -92.62 49.28
CA ASP A 10 62.07 -92.55 48.26
C ASP A 10 61.28 -92.65 46.93
N LEU A 11 61.53 -91.75 45.98
CA LEU A 11 62.31 -92.01 44.76
C LEU A 11 61.52 -92.59 43.56
N VAL A 12 61.75 -91.88 42.44
CA VAL A 12 62.15 -92.41 41.13
C VAL A 12 61.06 -92.68 40.09
N ASN A 13 61.12 -91.81 39.08
CA ASN A 13 61.09 -92.04 37.63
C ASN A 13 60.00 -92.94 37.05
N ASP A 14 59.18 -92.38 36.17
CA ASP A 14 59.57 -92.39 34.76
C ASP A 14 58.81 -91.34 33.95
N ALA A 15 59.58 -90.67 33.10
CA ALA A 15 59.12 -89.75 32.08
C ALA A 15 58.87 -90.51 30.76
N LEU A 16 58.10 -89.87 29.86
CA LEU A 16 57.89 -90.16 28.43
C LEU A 16 56.82 -91.24 28.19
N SER A 17 55.61 -90.91 27.72
CA SER A 17 55.25 -90.34 26.42
C SER A 17 53.74 -90.65 26.26
N ASN A 18 52.80 -89.91 25.68
CA ASN A 18 52.73 -88.74 24.80
C ASN A 18 51.30 -88.14 24.95
N GLU A 19 51.20 -86.82 24.76
CA GLU A 19 50.11 -86.05 24.08
C GLU A 19 48.66 -86.24 24.60
N GLU A 20 47.89 -85.23 24.99
CA GLU A 20 47.39 -84.01 24.31
C GLU A 20 46.39 -83.42 25.36
N GLU A 21 46.34 -82.16 25.79
CA GLU A 21 45.87 -80.99 25.07
C GLU A 21 46.00 -79.76 25.99
N LEU A 22 46.27 -78.62 25.35
CA LEU A 22 46.60 -77.31 25.90
C LEU A 22 45.35 -76.54 26.35
N PHE A 23 45.24 -76.18 27.64
CA PHE A 23 44.26 -75.21 28.12
C PHE A 23 44.94 -74.12 28.98
N ILE A 24 45.21 -72.95 28.38
CA ILE A 24 45.55 -71.72 29.11
C ILE A 24 44.31 -70.81 29.07
N PRO A 25 43.72 -70.40 30.21
CA PRO A 25 42.70 -69.37 30.20
C PRO A 25 43.36 -67.99 30.13
N LYS A 26 43.19 -67.27 29.02
CA LYS A 26 43.40 -65.82 28.94
C LYS A 26 42.11 -65.10 29.32
N PHE A 27 42.07 -64.47 30.48
CA PHE A 27 41.05 -63.44 30.79
C PHE A 27 41.38 -62.16 30.01
N GLY A 28 40.68 -61.96 28.89
CA GLY A 28 40.65 -60.71 28.14
C GLY A 28 39.31 -60.00 28.35
N ASN A 29 39.34 -58.81 28.94
CA ASN A 29 38.19 -57.91 29.06
C ASN A 29 37.71 -57.48 27.67
N ALA A 30 36.46 -57.76 27.31
CA ALA A 30 35.79 -57.17 26.16
C ALA A 30 34.75 -56.13 26.64
N VAL A 31 35.13 -54.86 26.57
CA VAL A 31 34.19 -53.73 26.67
C VAL A 31 33.37 -53.71 25.38
N GLN A 32 32.08 -54.05 25.45
CA GLN A 32 31.16 -53.90 24.31
C GLN A 32 30.81 -52.42 24.10
N THR A 33 31.33 -51.81 23.03
CA THR A 33 30.86 -50.52 22.52
C THR A 33 29.91 -50.74 21.33
N LYS A 34 28.64 -51.03 21.60
CA LYS A 34 27.59 -51.02 20.56
C LYS A 34 26.35 -50.27 21.04
N LYS A 35 26.21 -49.00 20.61
CA LYS A 35 24.97 -48.21 20.40
C LYS A 35 25.32 -46.72 20.26
N LYS A 36 25.79 -46.28 19.09
CA LYS A 36 25.98 -44.84 18.77
C LYS A 36 25.37 -44.39 17.43
N HIS A 37 25.01 -45.31 16.53
CA HIS A 37 24.53 -44.98 15.19
C HIS A 37 23.04 -44.54 15.14
N GLY A 38 22.14 -45.17 15.92
CA GLY A 38 20.71 -44.82 15.91
C GLY A 38 20.38 -43.46 16.52
N THR A 39 21.14 -43.03 17.52
CA THR A 39 21.02 -41.70 18.15
C THR A 39 21.48 -40.57 17.22
N LEU A 40 22.51 -40.80 16.41
CA LEU A 40 23.01 -39.82 15.45
C LEU A 40 22.00 -39.56 14.32
N HIS A 41 21.37 -40.61 13.78
CA HIS A 41 20.30 -40.45 12.78
C HIS A 41 19.09 -39.72 13.35
N CYS A 42 18.68 -40.02 14.59
CA CYS A 42 17.58 -39.33 15.25
C CYS A 42 17.87 -37.83 15.44
N LEU A 43 19.10 -37.49 15.86
CA LEU A 43 19.54 -36.09 15.96
C LEU A 43 19.56 -35.38 14.60
N LEU A 44 20.04 -36.04 13.54
CA LEU A 44 20.00 -35.51 12.17
C LEU A 44 18.56 -35.23 11.70
N TYR A 45 17.63 -36.16 11.94
CA TYR A 45 16.21 -35.96 11.60
C TYR A 45 15.60 -34.78 12.37
N LEU A 46 15.88 -34.67 13.67
CA LEU A 46 15.41 -33.54 14.48
C LEU A 46 16.01 -32.20 14.01
N CYS A 47 17.29 -32.18 13.63
CA CYS A 47 17.92 -30.99 13.05
C CYS A 47 17.29 -30.60 11.71
N ILE A 48 17.00 -31.56 10.84
CA ILE A 48 16.34 -31.31 9.54
C ILE A 48 14.93 -30.74 9.76
N LEU A 49 14.14 -31.34 10.66
CA LEU A 49 12.80 -30.84 10.98
C LEU A 49 12.82 -29.43 11.58
N PHE A 50 13.80 -29.15 12.45
CA PHE A 50 13.99 -27.82 13.01
C PHE A 50 14.36 -26.78 11.95
N ILE A 51 15.25 -27.13 11.01
CA ILE A 51 15.61 -26.25 9.89
C ILE A 51 14.39 -25.99 9.00
N ILE A 52 13.60 -27.01 8.68
CA ILE A 52 12.36 -26.85 7.90
C ILE A 52 11.39 -25.92 8.63
N ALA A 53 11.20 -26.10 9.94
CA ALA A 53 10.34 -25.24 10.74
C ALA A 53 10.82 -23.77 10.74
N LEU A 54 12.13 -23.52 10.85
CA LEU A 54 12.71 -22.18 10.75
C LEU A 54 12.52 -21.55 9.37
N VAL A 55 12.66 -22.33 8.30
CA VAL A 55 12.41 -21.85 6.93
C VAL A 55 10.93 -21.54 6.73
N CYS A 56 10.02 -22.39 7.20
CA CYS A 56 8.58 -22.13 7.16
C CYS A 56 8.19 -20.89 7.98
N LEU A 57 8.77 -20.72 9.18
CA LEU A 57 8.50 -19.55 10.01
C LEU A 57 9.06 -18.26 9.38
N SER A 58 10.28 -18.29 8.85
CA SER A 58 10.89 -17.12 8.22
C SER A 58 10.17 -16.71 6.92
N THR A 59 9.72 -17.69 6.12
CA THR A 59 8.89 -17.43 4.93
C THR A 59 7.51 -16.89 5.32
N TYR A 60 6.86 -17.45 6.34
CA TYR A 60 5.60 -16.92 6.87
C TYR A 60 5.76 -15.47 7.35
N LEU A 61 6.78 -15.19 8.17
CA LEU A 61 7.07 -13.83 8.65
C LEU A 61 7.38 -12.87 7.49
N ALA A 62 8.15 -13.30 6.49
CA ALA A 62 8.44 -12.49 5.32
C ALA A 62 7.19 -12.17 4.49
N LEU A 63 6.28 -13.14 4.32
CA LEU A 63 5.00 -12.93 3.63
C LEU A 63 4.08 -12.00 4.43
N SER A 64 3.95 -12.22 5.75
CA SER A 64 3.13 -11.37 6.63
C SER A 64 3.67 -9.94 6.72
N LEU A 65 4.99 -9.75 6.77
CA LEU A 65 5.63 -8.42 6.75
C LEU A 65 5.46 -7.75 5.38
N LYS A 66 5.54 -8.51 4.28
CA LYS A 66 5.28 -7.99 2.92
C LYS A 66 3.82 -7.59 2.74
N GLU A 67 2.89 -8.34 3.32
CA GLU A 67 1.46 -8.05 3.27
C GLU A 67 1.12 -6.82 4.15
N SER A 68 1.71 -6.72 5.34
CA SER A 68 1.63 -5.52 6.20
C SER A 68 2.20 -4.26 5.54
N ASN A 69 3.32 -4.37 4.81
CA ASN A 69 3.88 -3.24 4.06
C ASN A 69 3.09 -2.89 2.79
N ARG A 70 2.17 -3.75 2.35
CA ARG A 70 1.45 -3.61 1.07
C ARG A 70 -0.06 -3.45 1.25
N SER A 71 -0.57 -3.54 2.48
CA SER A 71 -1.94 -3.15 2.76
C SER A 71 -2.02 -1.65 2.50
N ASN A 72 -2.52 -1.30 1.32
CA ASN A 72 -3.23 -0.05 1.16
C ASN A 72 -4.20 0.02 2.34
N ALA A 73 -4.13 1.07 3.15
CA ALA A 73 -5.04 1.24 4.26
C ALA A 73 -6.47 1.23 3.71
N THR A 74 -7.13 0.08 3.79
CA THR A 74 -8.52 -0.11 3.44
C THR A 74 -9.31 0.28 4.67
N PHE A 75 -10.08 1.36 4.57
CA PHE A 75 -10.96 1.78 5.65
C PHE A 75 -12.18 0.83 5.66
N GLU A 76 -12.58 0.34 6.83
CA GLU A 76 -13.70 -0.62 6.96
C GLU A 76 -15.00 -0.10 6.32
N ASP A 77 -15.23 1.22 6.36
CA ASP A 77 -16.41 1.91 5.81
C ASP A 77 -16.12 2.71 4.54
N GLN A 78 -15.15 2.27 3.72
CA GLN A 78 -14.80 2.99 2.51
C GLN A 78 -15.95 2.99 1.49
N VAL A 79 -16.39 4.19 1.09
CA VAL A 79 -17.35 4.36 0.00
C VAL A 79 -16.72 3.94 -1.32
N TYR A 80 -17.41 3.04 -2.06
CA TYR A 80 -16.94 2.55 -3.35
C TYR A 80 -16.71 3.68 -4.36
N SER A 81 -15.60 3.59 -5.09
CA SER A 81 -15.30 4.43 -6.24
C SER A 81 -14.80 3.59 -7.42
N PRO A 82 -15.23 3.84 -8.66
CA PRO A 82 -14.79 3.08 -9.82
C PRO A 82 -13.29 3.18 -10.11
N VAL A 83 -12.63 4.22 -9.57
CA VAL A 83 -11.19 4.47 -9.75
C VAL A 83 -10.34 4.12 -8.53
N GLU A 84 -10.92 3.46 -7.51
CA GLU A 84 -10.23 3.14 -6.26
C GLU A 84 -8.90 2.41 -6.49
N LYS A 85 -8.88 1.41 -7.39
CA LYS A 85 -7.69 0.60 -7.69
C LYS A 85 -6.56 1.38 -8.39
N LEU A 86 -6.87 2.57 -8.91
CA LEU A 86 -5.90 3.43 -9.58
C LEU A 86 -5.22 4.40 -8.61
N VAL A 87 -5.73 4.53 -7.38
CA VAL A 87 -5.19 5.47 -6.40
C VAL A 87 -3.75 5.08 -6.08
N LYS A 88 -2.84 5.98 -6.43
CA LYS A 88 -1.44 5.98 -5.99
C LYS A 88 -1.16 7.29 -5.27
N TYR A 89 -0.09 7.30 -4.48
CA TYR A 89 0.35 8.49 -3.77
C TYR A 89 1.70 8.96 -4.30
N LYS A 90 1.90 10.27 -4.32
CA LYS A 90 3.18 10.91 -4.63
C LYS A 90 3.43 12.07 -3.68
N ASN A 91 4.70 12.30 -3.37
CA ASN A 91 5.12 13.44 -2.56
C ASN A 91 5.30 14.67 -3.46
N LEU A 92 4.66 15.77 -3.08
CA LEU A 92 4.74 17.04 -3.80
C LEU A 92 5.15 18.14 -2.82
N VAL A 93 6.06 19.01 -3.24
CA VAL A 93 6.38 20.23 -2.50
C VAL A 93 5.50 21.34 -3.03
N PHE A 94 4.68 21.94 -2.18
CA PHE A 94 3.86 23.08 -2.59
C PHE A 94 4.74 24.32 -2.71
N THR A 95 4.53 25.08 -3.79
CA THR A 95 5.16 26.41 -3.94
C THR A 95 4.48 27.40 -3.00
N THR A 96 5.20 28.40 -2.51
CA THR A 96 4.56 29.48 -1.73
C THR A 96 3.58 30.31 -2.56
N GLY A 97 3.74 30.33 -3.89
CA GLY A 97 2.87 31.09 -4.79
C GLY A 97 3.10 32.60 -4.74
N PHE A 98 4.14 33.06 -4.04
CA PHE A 98 4.53 34.48 -3.94
C PHE A 98 5.83 34.76 -4.69
N GLY A 99 6.00 36.00 -5.18
CA GLY A 99 7.23 36.44 -5.84
C GLY A 99 7.64 35.55 -7.02
N SER A 100 8.86 35.02 -6.98
CA SER A 100 9.41 34.11 -8.00
C SER A 100 8.87 32.68 -7.94
N GLU A 101 8.10 32.32 -6.89
CA GLU A 101 7.45 31.01 -6.76
C GLU A 101 6.02 30.98 -7.32
N ARG A 102 5.60 32.04 -8.04
CA ARG A 102 4.29 32.06 -8.70
C ARG A 102 4.19 30.97 -9.76
N THR A 103 3.04 30.32 -9.84
CA THR A 103 2.74 29.28 -10.83
C THR A 103 2.05 29.89 -12.06
N PRO A 104 2.09 29.21 -13.22
CA PRO A 104 1.36 29.61 -14.42
C PRO A 104 -0.17 29.75 -14.23
N TYR A 105 -0.74 29.13 -13.19
CA TYR A 105 -2.17 29.16 -12.89
C TYR A 105 -2.64 30.46 -12.21
N GLN A 106 -1.72 31.30 -11.70
CA GLN A 106 -2.04 32.50 -10.92
C GLN A 106 -2.00 33.77 -11.77
N GLY A 107 -2.90 34.73 -11.50
CA GLY A 107 -2.89 36.06 -12.11
C GLY A 107 -4.10 36.35 -13.02
N PRO A 108 -4.16 37.55 -13.62
CA PRO A 108 -5.29 38.00 -14.44
C PRO A 108 -5.56 37.06 -15.62
N PRO A 109 -6.79 36.95 -16.12
CA PRO A 109 -7.12 36.05 -17.22
C PRO A 109 -6.33 36.37 -18.49
N THR A 110 -5.76 35.34 -19.10
CA THR A 110 -5.14 35.35 -20.44
C THR A 110 -5.50 34.05 -21.15
N PRO A 111 -5.55 34.02 -22.49
CA PRO A 111 -5.88 32.80 -23.24
C PRO A 111 -5.04 31.60 -22.83
N GLU A 112 -3.74 31.79 -22.61
CA GLU A 112 -2.81 30.73 -22.24
C GLU A 112 -3.11 30.17 -20.84
N ARG A 113 -3.41 31.06 -19.88
CA ARG A 113 -3.73 30.65 -18.51
C ARG A 113 -5.10 30.01 -18.42
N ASP A 114 -6.07 30.51 -19.16
CA ASP A 114 -7.40 29.90 -19.22
C ASP A 114 -7.33 28.51 -19.86
N ALA A 115 -6.51 28.32 -20.89
CA ALA A 115 -6.24 27.00 -21.46
C ALA A 115 -5.61 26.03 -20.46
N LEU A 116 -4.69 26.49 -19.60
CA LEU A 116 -4.13 25.66 -18.52
C LEU A 116 -5.21 25.20 -17.54
N TRP A 117 -6.10 26.10 -17.13
CA TRP A 117 -7.23 25.75 -16.25
C TRP A 117 -8.22 24.80 -16.91
N ASP A 118 -8.52 25.02 -18.19
CA ASP A 118 -9.45 24.18 -18.95
C ASP A 118 -8.88 22.78 -19.17
N ASP A 119 -7.55 22.63 -19.35
CA ASP A 119 -6.88 21.33 -19.48
C ASP A 119 -6.96 20.45 -18.23
N LEU A 120 -7.28 21.03 -17.07
CA LEU A 120 -7.42 20.28 -15.82
C LEU A 120 -8.73 19.47 -15.73
N TYR A 121 -9.78 19.85 -16.47
CA TYR A 121 -11.08 19.17 -16.37
C TYR A 121 -12.05 19.36 -17.55
N LEU A 122 -11.97 20.45 -18.32
CA LEU A 122 -13.10 20.92 -19.14
C LEU A 122 -13.59 19.89 -20.17
N LYS A 123 -12.66 19.10 -20.72
CA LYS A 123 -12.95 18.12 -21.79
C LYS A 123 -13.26 16.71 -21.30
N PHE A 124 -13.04 16.43 -20.03
CA PHE A 124 -13.06 15.06 -19.49
C PHE A 124 -13.58 14.95 -18.04
N GLY A 125 -14.08 16.04 -17.45
CA GLY A 125 -14.58 16.06 -16.07
C GLY A 125 -15.79 15.15 -15.86
N VAL A 126 -16.56 14.92 -16.92
CA VAL A 126 -17.65 13.95 -16.96
C VAL A 126 -17.17 12.66 -17.64
N SER A 127 -17.34 11.53 -16.95
CA SER A 127 -16.82 10.23 -17.35
C SER A 127 -17.94 9.19 -17.47
N ARG A 128 -17.76 8.22 -18.38
CA ARG A 128 -18.60 7.02 -18.48
C ARG A 128 -18.04 5.90 -17.61
N ILE A 129 -18.92 5.12 -16.99
CA ILE A 129 -18.60 3.89 -16.28
C ILE A 129 -19.54 2.75 -16.71
N PRO A 130 -19.08 1.49 -16.68
CA PRO A 130 -19.93 0.35 -17.00
C PRO A 130 -21.01 0.14 -15.92
N ARG A 131 -22.12 -0.49 -16.32
CA ARG A 131 -23.25 -0.86 -15.44
C ARG A 131 -22.82 -1.51 -14.13
N ASP A 132 -21.89 -2.46 -14.17
CA ASP A 132 -21.44 -3.19 -12.97
C ASP A 132 -20.71 -2.29 -11.96
N SER A 133 -20.09 -1.20 -12.43
CA SER A 133 -19.53 -0.16 -11.56
C SER A 133 -20.62 0.77 -11.04
N ALA A 134 -21.56 1.18 -11.89
CA ALA A 134 -22.69 2.02 -11.49
C ALA A 134 -23.57 1.36 -10.42
N ALA A 135 -23.81 0.05 -10.53
CA ALA A 135 -24.61 -0.73 -9.58
C ALA A 135 -24.06 -0.69 -8.14
N LYS A 136 -22.73 -0.56 -7.99
CA LYS A 136 -22.01 -0.53 -6.71
C LYS A 136 -21.98 0.85 -6.04
N LEU A 137 -22.39 1.90 -6.75
CA LEU A 137 -22.44 3.24 -6.17
C LEU A 137 -23.52 3.32 -5.09
N ILE A 138 -23.17 3.91 -3.94
CA ILE A 138 -24.12 4.16 -2.85
C ILE A 138 -25.18 5.19 -3.26
N ASN A 139 -24.76 6.24 -3.96
CA ASN A 139 -25.65 7.19 -4.64
C ASN A 139 -25.80 6.77 -6.09
N LYS A 140 -27.03 6.45 -6.51
CA LYS A 140 -27.32 6.02 -7.88
C LYS A 140 -27.05 7.14 -8.88
N THR A 141 -26.70 6.73 -10.10
CA THR A 141 -26.52 7.61 -11.24
C THR A 141 -27.35 7.10 -12.42
N ILE A 142 -27.39 7.86 -13.51
CA ILE A 142 -28.25 7.59 -14.67
C ILE A 142 -27.47 7.00 -15.86
N PRO A 143 -28.14 6.20 -16.71
CA PRO A 143 -27.56 5.71 -17.96
C PRO A 143 -27.32 6.87 -18.94
N ILE A 144 -26.34 6.69 -19.84
CA ILE A 144 -26.06 7.63 -20.92
C ILE A 144 -26.98 7.34 -22.12
N PRO A 145 -27.80 8.30 -22.57
CA PRO A 145 -28.63 8.11 -23.76
C PRO A 145 -27.79 7.76 -24.99
N GLY A 146 -28.17 6.67 -25.67
CA GLY A 146 -27.46 6.19 -26.86
C GLY A 146 -26.21 5.34 -26.57
N GLU A 147 -25.82 5.14 -25.32
CA GLU A 147 -24.70 4.26 -24.93
C GLU A 147 -25.18 3.13 -23.98
N PRO A 148 -25.75 2.02 -24.52
CA PRO A 148 -26.28 0.93 -23.69
C PRO A 148 -25.25 0.37 -22.70
N GLY A 149 -25.64 0.23 -21.43
CA GLY A 149 -24.79 -0.28 -20.37
C GLY A 149 -23.72 0.69 -19.85
N GLN A 150 -23.71 1.93 -20.34
CA GLN A 150 -22.84 3.00 -19.83
C GLN A 150 -23.63 3.99 -18.98
N TYR A 151 -23.00 4.44 -17.90
CA TYR A 151 -23.56 5.33 -16.91
C TYR A 151 -22.66 6.55 -16.74
N VAL A 152 -23.26 7.71 -16.47
CA VAL A 152 -22.53 8.96 -16.35
C VAL A 152 -22.09 9.20 -14.91
N ILE A 153 -20.87 9.67 -14.69
CA ILE A 153 -20.42 10.21 -13.39
C ILE A 153 -19.50 11.42 -13.60
N GLU A 154 -19.22 12.12 -12.51
CA GLU A 154 -18.12 13.07 -12.42
C GLU A 154 -17.28 12.71 -11.20
N LEU A 155 -15.95 12.64 -11.34
CA LEU A 155 -15.08 12.55 -10.17
C LEU A 155 -15.04 13.91 -9.49
N ASN A 156 -15.30 13.95 -8.18
CA ASN A 156 -15.48 15.20 -7.43
C ASN A 156 -14.29 16.18 -7.56
N VAL A 157 -13.06 15.69 -7.77
CA VAL A 157 -11.88 16.55 -8.00
C VAL A 157 -12.04 17.47 -9.21
N PHE A 158 -12.69 17.02 -10.29
CA PHE A 158 -12.91 17.85 -11.47
C PHE A 158 -13.97 18.91 -11.22
N HIS A 159 -15.02 18.56 -10.48
CA HIS A 159 -16.02 19.53 -10.03
C HIS A 159 -15.40 20.59 -9.11
N GLN A 160 -14.53 20.20 -8.19
CA GLN A 160 -13.79 21.12 -7.32
C GLN A 160 -12.89 22.07 -8.13
N LEU A 161 -12.17 21.55 -9.13
CA LEU A 161 -11.35 22.37 -10.02
C LEU A 161 -12.20 23.33 -10.87
N HIS A 162 -13.40 22.91 -11.28
CA HIS A 162 -14.38 23.78 -11.91
C HIS A 162 -14.81 24.92 -10.99
N CYS A 163 -15.24 24.61 -9.77
CA CYS A 163 -15.62 25.59 -8.75
C CYS A 163 -14.51 26.59 -8.47
N LEU A 164 -13.28 26.11 -8.27
CA LEU A 164 -12.11 26.96 -8.04
C LEU A 164 -11.83 27.87 -9.25
N ASN A 165 -11.98 27.35 -10.48
CA ASN A 165 -11.83 28.16 -11.69
C ASN A 165 -12.93 29.24 -11.78
N MET A 166 -14.18 28.96 -11.42
CA MET A 166 -15.25 29.97 -11.43
C MET A 166 -14.97 31.10 -10.43
N ILE A 167 -14.51 30.77 -9.23
CA ILE A 167 -14.07 31.76 -8.24
C ILE A 167 -12.90 32.58 -8.79
N ARG A 168 -11.88 31.92 -9.38
CA ARG A 168 -10.77 32.62 -10.04
C ARG A 168 -11.25 33.61 -11.11
N LYS A 169 -12.17 33.20 -11.98
CA LYS A 169 -12.74 34.08 -13.02
C LYS A 169 -13.47 35.27 -12.40
N ARG A 170 -14.21 35.07 -11.32
CA ARG A 170 -14.90 36.15 -10.59
C ARG A 170 -13.94 37.19 -10.02
N LEU A 171 -12.77 36.79 -9.53
CA LEU A 171 -11.77 37.73 -8.98
C LEU A 171 -11.35 38.81 -9.98
N TYR A 172 -11.49 38.55 -11.28
CA TYR A 172 -11.10 39.44 -12.38
C TYR A 172 -12.30 39.91 -13.22
N ILE A 173 -13.50 39.93 -12.63
CA ILE A 173 -14.71 40.28 -13.37
C ILE A 173 -14.69 41.72 -13.91
N GLU A 174 -14.09 42.65 -13.15
CA GLU A 174 -13.97 44.07 -13.52
C GLU A 174 -12.96 44.31 -14.65
N ASP A 175 -12.11 43.33 -15.00
CA ASP A 175 -11.17 43.43 -16.13
C ASP A 175 -11.88 43.37 -17.49
N GLY A 176 -13.22 43.23 -17.52
CA GLY A 176 -14.06 43.19 -18.72
C GLY A 176 -13.90 41.92 -19.56
N LYS A 177 -13.05 40.99 -19.13
CA LYS A 177 -12.75 39.73 -19.84
C LYS A 177 -13.75 38.62 -19.55
N TYR A 178 -14.58 38.77 -18.52
CA TYR A 178 -15.60 37.82 -18.15
C TYR A 178 -16.95 38.52 -18.02
N ASP A 179 -18.00 37.86 -18.49
CA ASP A 179 -19.35 38.39 -18.37
C ASP A 179 -19.79 38.36 -16.88
N PRO A 180 -20.07 39.52 -16.25
CA PRO A 180 -20.48 39.59 -14.86
C PRO A 180 -21.85 38.96 -14.60
N ASN A 181 -22.66 38.76 -15.64
CA ASN A 181 -23.98 38.13 -15.59
C ASN A 181 -23.94 36.66 -16.00
N HIS A 182 -22.76 36.09 -16.27
CA HIS A 182 -22.65 34.70 -16.65
C HIS A 182 -23.12 33.79 -15.52
N LYS A 183 -24.00 32.83 -15.82
CA LYS A 183 -24.63 31.95 -14.81
C LYS A 183 -23.61 31.25 -13.89
N LEU A 184 -22.46 30.85 -14.43
CA LEU A 184 -21.41 30.15 -13.66
C LEU A 184 -20.55 31.07 -12.77
N THR A 185 -20.60 32.38 -12.96
CA THR A 185 -19.88 33.37 -12.13
C THR A 185 -20.84 34.26 -11.34
N GLY A 186 -22.13 33.93 -11.37
CA GLY A 186 -23.17 34.54 -10.53
C GLY A 186 -23.01 34.16 -9.06
N ILE A 187 -23.47 35.03 -8.16
CA ILE A 187 -23.23 34.92 -6.72
C ILE A 187 -23.71 33.56 -6.16
N GLU A 188 -24.95 33.16 -6.43
CA GLU A 188 -25.50 31.89 -5.94
C GLU A 188 -24.65 30.68 -6.34
N HIS A 189 -24.16 30.66 -7.59
CA HIS A 189 -23.29 29.58 -8.05
C HIS A 189 -21.95 29.59 -7.31
N LEU A 190 -21.38 30.77 -7.08
CA LEU A 190 -20.11 30.91 -6.34
C LEU A 190 -20.25 30.57 -4.85
N GLU A 191 -21.42 30.83 -4.26
CA GLU A 191 -21.75 30.41 -2.88
C GLU A 191 -21.71 28.89 -2.74
N HIS A 192 -22.35 28.20 -3.69
CA HIS A 192 -22.25 26.75 -3.81
C HIS A 192 -20.78 26.32 -4.04
N CYS A 193 -20.05 26.99 -4.92
CA CYS A 193 -18.66 26.63 -5.24
C CYS A 193 -17.74 26.70 -4.01
N TYR A 194 -17.74 27.79 -3.25
CA TYR A 194 -16.85 27.89 -2.10
C TYR A 194 -17.27 26.95 -0.97
N ASP A 195 -18.57 26.69 -0.78
CA ASP A 195 -19.02 25.74 0.24
C ASP A 195 -18.67 24.29 -0.15
N ALA A 196 -18.83 23.91 -1.42
CA ALA A 196 -18.38 22.61 -1.92
C ALA A 196 -16.87 22.41 -1.75
N LEU A 197 -16.06 23.45 -2.00
CA LEU A 197 -14.62 23.43 -1.73
C LEU A 197 -14.30 23.31 -0.24
N ARG A 198 -15.00 24.05 0.64
CA ARG A 198 -14.86 23.93 2.10
C ARG A 198 -15.16 22.50 2.56
N GLN A 199 -16.28 21.92 2.12
CA GLN A 199 -16.66 20.54 2.45
C GLN A 199 -15.59 19.55 1.98
N SER A 200 -15.06 19.72 0.75
CA SER A 200 -13.98 18.87 0.25
C SER A 200 -12.71 18.97 1.09
N LEU A 201 -12.27 20.19 1.45
CA LEU A 201 -11.07 20.39 2.25
C LEU A 201 -11.21 19.74 3.63
N MET A 202 -12.39 19.79 4.24
CA MET A 202 -12.68 19.11 5.50
C MET A 202 -12.76 17.58 5.34
N CYS A 203 -13.26 17.09 4.20
CA CYS A 203 -13.30 15.66 3.90
C CYS A 203 -11.90 15.07 3.66
N SER A 204 -11.02 15.82 2.97
CA SER A 204 -9.65 15.36 2.68
C SER A 204 -8.65 15.67 3.79
N ALA A 205 -9.00 16.60 4.70
CA ALA A 205 -8.25 17.07 5.87
C ALA A 205 -6.73 16.82 5.78
N ASP A 206 -6.01 17.72 5.11
CA ASP A 206 -4.56 17.60 4.98
C ASP A 206 -3.88 17.79 6.34
N ILE A 207 -3.24 16.73 6.83
CA ILE A 207 -2.55 16.70 8.12
C ILE A 207 -1.06 17.08 8.02
N THR A 208 -0.59 17.52 6.85
CA THR A 208 0.80 17.93 6.66
C THR A 208 1.11 19.16 7.53
N PRO A 209 2.07 19.07 8.47
CA PRO A 209 2.37 20.19 9.36
C PRO A 209 3.05 21.33 8.60
N LEU A 210 2.58 22.55 8.82
CA LEU A 210 3.30 23.77 8.44
C LEU A 210 4.20 24.19 9.61
N PRO A 211 5.54 24.02 9.52
CA PRO A 211 6.41 24.41 10.60
C PRO A 211 6.49 25.93 10.69
N TRP A 212 6.72 26.42 11.91
CA TRP A 212 6.99 27.83 12.17
C TRP A 212 8.48 28.00 12.46
N VAL A 213 9.11 28.98 11.83
CA VAL A 213 10.54 29.29 11.97
C VAL A 213 10.74 30.74 12.34
N TRP A 214 11.78 31.03 13.13
CA TRP A 214 12.15 32.42 13.42
C TRP A 214 12.73 33.09 12.17
N SER A 215 12.17 34.24 11.79
CA SER A 215 12.70 35.06 10.70
C SER A 215 13.52 36.20 11.26
N ASP A 216 14.86 36.12 11.16
CA ASP A 216 15.74 37.20 11.62
C ASP A 216 15.47 38.53 10.88
N LYS A 217 15.04 38.47 9.62
CA LYS A 217 14.70 39.67 8.85
C LYS A 217 13.45 40.37 9.39
N ALA A 218 12.43 39.59 9.77
CA ALA A 218 11.15 40.13 10.22
C ALA A 218 11.06 40.23 11.75
N GLN A 219 12.01 39.66 12.48
CA GLN A 219 12.02 39.56 13.94
C GLN A 219 10.73 38.94 14.51
N GLU A 220 10.21 37.93 13.82
CA GLU A 220 8.99 37.21 14.22
C GLU A 220 9.04 35.75 13.76
N ALA A 221 8.26 34.89 14.43
CA ALA A 221 8.02 33.52 13.98
C ALA A 221 7.06 33.53 12.78
N LYS A 222 7.42 32.82 11.71
CA LYS A 222 6.62 32.71 10.48
C LYS A 222 6.37 31.26 10.12
N GLU A 223 5.18 31.00 9.61
CA GLU A 223 4.85 29.75 8.96
C GLU A 223 5.67 29.56 7.67
N VAL A 224 6.09 28.32 7.43
CA VAL A 224 6.73 27.92 6.17
C VAL A 224 5.72 27.11 5.38
N ALA A 225 5.19 27.72 4.32
CA ALA A 225 4.21 27.08 3.44
C ALA A 225 4.84 26.11 2.41
N ARG A 226 6.15 26.18 2.19
CA ARG A 226 6.88 25.30 1.27
C ARG A 226 7.24 23.98 1.96
N VAL A 227 6.26 23.10 2.11
CA VAL A 227 6.42 21.77 2.72
C VAL A 227 6.05 20.65 1.76
N THR A 228 6.47 19.43 2.11
CA THR A 228 6.18 18.22 1.35
C THR A 228 4.86 17.62 1.82
N HIS A 229 3.92 17.47 0.89
CA HIS A 229 2.64 16.82 1.08
C HIS A 229 2.65 15.42 0.46
N THR A 230 1.94 14.47 1.07
CA THR A 230 1.61 13.19 0.42
C THR A 230 0.25 13.32 -0.25
N CYS A 231 0.22 13.35 -1.59
CA CYS A 231 -0.99 13.59 -2.36
C CYS A 231 -1.40 12.34 -3.14
N ARG A 232 -2.69 12.16 -3.40
CA ARG A 232 -3.14 11.24 -4.46
C ARG A 232 -2.58 11.72 -5.79
N ASP A 233 -2.15 10.78 -6.62
CA ASP A 233 -1.58 11.10 -7.93
C ASP A 233 -2.69 11.56 -8.89
N PHE A 234 -2.84 12.89 -8.98
CA PHE A 234 -3.85 13.52 -9.82
C PHE A 234 -3.70 13.16 -11.31
N ASP A 235 -2.47 12.95 -11.81
CA ASP A 235 -2.24 12.69 -13.22
C ASP A 235 -2.84 11.35 -13.65
N ILE A 236 -2.72 10.31 -12.81
CA ILE A 236 -3.34 9.00 -13.06
C ILE A 236 -4.87 9.10 -13.12
N LEU A 237 -5.48 9.87 -12.22
CA LEU A 237 -6.93 10.09 -12.23
C LEU A 237 -7.38 10.90 -13.44
N ARG A 238 -6.57 11.90 -13.84
CA ARG A 238 -6.80 12.72 -15.03
C ARG A 238 -6.73 11.89 -16.31
N ASP A 239 -5.73 11.01 -16.43
CA ASP A 239 -5.55 10.16 -17.59
C ASP A 239 -6.70 9.16 -17.72
N TRP A 240 -7.11 8.52 -16.62
CA TRP A 240 -8.32 7.68 -16.60
C TRP A 240 -9.56 8.46 -17.06
N ALA A 241 -9.76 9.67 -16.55
CA ALA A 241 -10.93 10.48 -16.90
C ALA A 241 -10.94 10.87 -18.38
N ARG A 242 -9.76 11.15 -18.97
CA ARG A 242 -9.61 11.42 -20.42
C ARG A 242 -10.02 10.22 -21.26
N GLU A 243 -9.61 9.01 -20.87
CA GLU A 243 -9.98 7.77 -21.57
C GLU A 243 -11.48 7.48 -21.48
N HIS A 244 -12.12 7.89 -20.38
CA HIS A 244 -13.53 7.63 -20.10
C HIS A 244 -14.42 8.84 -20.39
N ALA A 245 -13.90 9.87 -21.07
CA ALA A 245 -14.61 11.13 -21.25
C ALA A 245 -15.91 10.97 -22.04
N VAL A 246 -16.97 11.60 -21.54
CA VAL A 246 -18.24 11.73 -22.25
C VAL A 246 -18.22 13.02 -23.05
N HIS A 247 -17.98 12.91 -24.36
CA HIS A 247 -17.92 14.09 -25.25
C HIS A 247 -19.29 14.59 -25.71
N HIS A 248 -20.31 13.73 -25.67
CA HIS A 248 -21.68 14.07 -26.00
C HIS A 248 -22.61 13.46 -24.96
N PHE A 249 -23.31 14.31 -24.22
CA PHE A 249 -24.31 13.89 -23.24
C PHE A 249 -25.54 14.78 -23.37
N ASP A 250 -26.60 14.26 -23.99
CA ASP A 250 -27.86 14.97 -24.08
C ASP A 250 -28.59 14.95 -22.73
N LYS A 251 -28.39 16.01 -21.96
CA LYS A 251 -29.01 16.22 -20.65
C LYS A 251 -30.54 16.38 -20.70
N LYS A 252 -31.15 16.43 -21.89
CA LYS A 252 -32.60 16.56 -22.07
C LYS A 252 -33.29 15.24 -22.45
N THR A 253 -32.52 14.20 -22.75
CA THR A 253 -33.07 12.88 -23.07
C THR A 253 -32.94 11.96 -21.86
N HIS A 254 -34.06 11.36 -21.45
CA HIS A 254 -34.10 10.37 -20.37
C HIS A 254 -33.94 8.97 -20.95
N ALA A 255 -32.85 8.28 -20.61
CA ALA A 255 -32.64 6.88 -20.96
C ALA A 255 -33.28 5.96 -19.90
N HIS A 256 -33.81 4.81 -20.35
CA HIS A 256 -34.37 3.81 -19.44
C HIS A 256 -33.26 3.23 -18.56
N ASP A 257 -33.42 3.35 -17.24
CA ASP A 257 -32.51 2.76 -16.28
C ASP A 257 -32.90 1.30 -16.03
N ASN A 258 -31.96 0.40 -16.26
CA ASN A 258 -32.16 -1.03 -16.06
C ASN A 258 -31.31 -1.57 -14.89
N LEU A 259 -30.77 -0.71 -14.03
CA LEU A 259 -30.04 -1.15 -12.83
C LEU A 259 -30.92 -1.98 -11.88
N ASP A 260 -32.21 -1.68 -11.82
CA ASP A 260 -33.17 -2.34 -10.94
C ASP A 260 -33.99 -3.44 -11.63
N ASP A 261 -33.80 -3.64 -12.95
CA ASP A 261 -34.40 -4.75 -13.68
C ASP A 261 -33.65 -6.05 -13.32
N HIS A 262 -34.31 -6.91 -12.54
CA HIS A 262 -33.83 -8.22 -12.09
C HIS A 262 -33.94 -9.31 -13.16
#